data_AF-A0A645E2Q3-F1
#
_entry.id   AF-A0A645E2Q3-F1
#
_cell.length_a   1.000
_cell.length_b   1.000
_cell.length_c   1.000
_cell.angle_alpha   90.00
_cell.angle_beta   90.00
_cell.angle_gamma   90.00
#
_symmetry.space_group_name_H-M   'P 1'
#
loop_
_entity.id
_entity.type
_entity.pdbx_description
1 polymer ?
#
loop_
_entity_poly.entity_id
_entity_poly.type
_entity_poly.pdbx_seq_one_letter_code
_entity_poly.pdbx_strand_id
1 'polypeptide(L)'
;MSWKQADRAFHFTQTQLIIVETSLVAESPENLAEAVASSSRGSIFFHFIEAKRRVREDRRDDFSRWLEHFGETTAEAREKLSILDPYLYSLTELREKIVAILGKSLVIEGVERL
;
A
#
# COMPACT_ATOMS: atom_id res chain seq x y z
N MET A 1 31.41 -2.35 33.08
CA MET A 1 31.08 -1.81 31.74
C MET A 1 30.56 -0.39 31.91
N SER A 2 31.18 0.61 31.28
CA SER A 2 30.74 2.00 31.33
C SER A 2 29.88 2.28 30.10
N TRP A 3 28.57 2.44 30.28
CA TRP A 3 27.71 2.92 29.20
C TRP A 3 27.98 4.40 28.98
N LYS A 4 28.28 4.78 27.74
CA LYS A 4 28.48 6.19 27.37
C LYS A 4 27.12 6.86 27.24
N GLN A 5 26.91 7.94 27.98
CA GLN A 5 25.72 8.77 27.86
C GLN A 5 25.68 9.43 26.48
N ALA A 6 24.52 9.42 25.82
CA ALA A 6 24.32 10.07 24.53
C ALA A 6 24.24 11.60 24.70
N ASP A 7 24.75 12.34 23.71
CA ASP A 7 24.73 13.82 23.72
C ASP A 7 23.31 14.40 23.60
N ARG A 8 22.33 13.57 23.18
CA ARG A 8 20.90 13.92 23.11
C ARG A 8 20.07 12.78 23.66
N ALA A 9 19.03 13.13 24.42
CA ALA A 9 18.04 12.16 24.88
C ALA A 9 17.22 11.62 23.71
N PHE A 10 16.91 10.32 23.74
CA PHE A 10 15.91 9.73 22.86
C PHE A 10 14.53 9.87 23.51
N HIS A 11 13.61 10.52 22.83
CA HIS A 11 12.25 10.72 23.32
C HIS A 11 11.33 9.66 22.73
N PHE A 12 10.74 8.84 23.59
CA PHE A 12 9.69 7.90 23.17
C PHE A 12 8.40 8.67 22.93
N THR A 13 7.85 8.53 21.73
CA THR A 13 6.58 9.15 21.34
C THR A 13 5.59 8.09 20.93
N GLN A 14 4.31 8.31 21.24
CA GLN A 14 3.21 7.47 20.79
C GLN A 14 2.30 8.27 19.85
N THR A 15 1.75 7.57 18.86
CA THR A 15 0.75 8.11 17.93
C THR A 15 -0.54 7.31 18.06
N GLN A 16 -1.67 8.00 18.01
CA GLN A 16 -2.98 7.36 17.85
C GLN A 16 -3.47 7.58 16.42
N LEU A 17 -3.95 6.50 15.80
CA LEU A 17 -4.49 6.53 14.45
C LEU A 17 -6.01 6.73 14.50
N ILE A 18 -6.51 7.72 13.77
CA ILE A 18 -7.94 7.96 13.57
C ILE A 18 -8.28 7.53 12.15
N ILE A 19 -9.24 6.61 12.01
CA ILE A 19 -9.66 6.05 10.73
C ILE A 19 -10.93 6.77 10.31
N VAL A 20 -10.94 7.29 9.08
CA VAL A 20 -12.08 8.00 8.49
C VAL A 20 -12.35 7.38 7.12
N GLU A 21 -13.62 7.12 6.83
CA GLU A 21 -14.04 6.65 5.52
C GLU A 21 -13.85 7.74 4.48
N THR A 22 -13.30 7.35 3.33
CA THR A 22 -13.24 8.22 2.14
C THR A 22 -14.41 7.92 1.23
N SER A 23 -14.79 8.87 0.37
CA SER A 23 -15.76 8.63 -0.71
C SER A 23 -15.20 7.84 -1.90
N LEU A 24 -13.94 7.40 -1.84
CA LEU A 24 -13.28 6.63 -2.89
C LEU A 24 -13.59 5.14 -2.71
N VAL A 25 -14.10 4.52 -3.77
CA VAL A 25 -14.43 3.08 -3.81
C VAL A 25 -13.87 2.49 -5.11
N ALA A 26 -13.28 1.30 -5.02
CA ALA A 26 -12.92 0.49 -6.18
C ALA A 26 -13.81 -0.76 -6.18
N GLU A 27 -14.63 -0.92 -7.22
CA GLU A 27 -15.56 -2.06 -7.35
C GLU A 27 -14.93 -3.27 -8.04
N SER A 28 -13.85 -3.05 -8.79
CA SER A 28 -13.15 -4.08 -9.54
C SER A 28 -11.63 -3.78 -9.62
N PRO A 29 -10.78 -4.78 -9.87
CA PRO A 29 -9.32 -4.60 -9.93
C PRO A 29 -8.89 -3.51 -10.92
N GLU A 30 -9.58 -3.39 -12.05
CA GLU A 30 -9.28 -2.44 -13.12
C GLU A 30 -9.40 -0.99 -12.64
N ASN A 31 -10.33 -0.72 -11.73
CA ASN A 31 -10.59 0.62 -11.19
C ASN A 31 -9.69 0.95 -9.98
N LEU A 32 -8.98 -0.03 -9.43
CA LEU A 32 -8.20 0.15 -8.20
C LEU A 32 -7.05 1.14 -8.41
N ALA A 33 -6.38 1.11 -9.57
CA ALA A 33 -5.27 2.02 -9.86
C ALA A 33 -5.71 3.50 -9.80
N GLU A 34 -6.87 3.82 -10.36
CA GLU A 34 -7.43 5.18 -10.37
C GLU A 34 -7.86 5.63 -8.96
N ALA A 35 -8.51 4.74 -8.20
CA ALA A 35 -8.88 5.01 -6.82
C ALA A 35 -7.65 5.28 -5.94
N VAL A 36 -6.58 4.48 -6.10
CA VAL A 36 -5.31 4.66 -5.37
C VAL A 36 -4.62 5.96 -5.78
N ALA A 37 -4.62 6.31 -7.07
CA ALA A 37 -4.03 7.56 -7.56
C ALA A 37 -4.70 8.79 -6.94
N SER A 38 -6.02 8.74 -6.79
CA SER A 38 -6.84 9.81 -6.20
C SER A 38 -6.79 9.83 -4.66
N SER A 39 -6.28 8.77 -4.03
CA SER A 39 -6.24 8.63 -2.58
C SER A 39 -5.22 9.57 -1.91
N SER A 40 -5.45 9.86 -0.63
CA SER A 40 -4.52 10.65 0.17
C SER A 40 -3.26 9.86 0.54
N ARG A 41 -2.16 10.56 0.88
CA ARG A 41 -0.96 9.92 1.45
C ARG A 41 -1.27 9.13 2.73
N GLY A 42 -2.24 9.60 3.53
CA GLY A 42 -2.69 8.92 4.74
C GLY A 42 -3.37 7.59 4.43
N SER A 43 -4.14 7.52 3.34
CA SER A 43 -4.77 6.29 2.85
C SER A 43 -3.70 5.26 2.43
N ILE A 44 -2.62 5.70 1.78
CA ILE A 44 -1.48 4.83 1.42
C ILE A 44 -0.76 4.32 2.67
N PHE A 45 -0.47 5.20 3.63
CA PHE A 45 0.09 4.78 4.91
C PHE A 45 -0.80 3.73 5.58
N PHE A 46 -2.12 3.98 5.63
CA PHE A 46 -3.09 3.11 6.27
C PHE A 46 -3.20 1.73 5.60
N HIS A 47 -3.36 1.69 4.28
CA HIS A 47 -3.63 0.46 3.54
C HIS A 47 -2.38 -0.34 3.18
N PHE A 48 -1.21 0.31 3.10
CA PHE A 48 0.02 -0.37 2.67
C PHE A 48 1.05 -0.60 3.78
N ILE A 49 1.15 0.30 4.76
CA ILE A 49 2.14 0.22 5.84
C ILE A 49 1.50 -0.28 7.13
N GLU A 50 0.45 0.41 7.58
CA GLU A 50 -0.22 0.07 8.83
C GLU A 50 -0.94 -1.27 8.73
N ALA A 51 -1.54 -1.60 7.58
CA ALA A 51 -2.14 -2.90 7.31
C ALA A 51 -1.21 -4.09 7.67
N LYS A 52 0.07 -4.02 7.26
CA LYS A 52 1.08 -5.05 7.54
C LYS A 52 1.41 -5.16 9.04
N ARG A 53 1.12 -4.13 9.84
CA ARG A 53 1.26 -4.14 11.31
C ARG A 53 0.02 -4.68 12.01
N ARG A 54 -1.17 -4.37 11.49
CA ARG A 54 -2.46 -4.86 12.03
C ARG A 54 -2.58 -6.37 11.90
N VAL A 55 -2.19 -6.93 10.75
CA VAL A 55 -2.28 -8.37 10.48
C VAL A 55 -0.91 -9.02 10.64
N ARG A 56 -0.62 -9.48 11.86
CA ARG A 56 0.70 -9.99 12.22
C ARG A 56 1.07 -11.31 11.55
N GLU A 57 0.08 -12.11 11.17
CA GLU A 57 0.28 -13.48 10.66
C GLU A 57 0.72 -13.50 9.19
N ASP A 58 0.07 -12.74 8.31
CA ASP A 58 0.39 -12.70 6.88
C ASP A 58 1.24 -11.47 6.47
N ARG A 59 1.26 -10.41 7.31
CA ARG A 59 1.96 -9.14 7.06
C ARG A 59 1.67 -8.55 5.67
N ARG A 60 0.46 -8.79 5.14
CA ARG A 60 0.04 -8.34 3.81
C ARG A 60 -0.59 -6.95 3.87
N ASP A 61 -0.46 -6.19 2.78
CA ASP A 61 -1.19 -4.94 2.61
C ASP A 61 -2.66 -5.19 2.24
N ASP A 62 -3.51 -4.20 2.46
CA ASP A 62 -4.95 -4.32 2.20
C ASP A 62 -5.26 -4.48 0.70
N PHE A 63 -4.44 -3.90 -0.21
CA PHE A 63 -4.67 -4.03 -1.65
C PHE A 63 -4.42 -5.47 -2.12
N SER A 64 -3.29 -6.05 -1.74
CA SER A 64 -2.95 -7.45 -2.05
C SER A 64 -4.00 -8.42 -1.50
N ARG A 65 -4.49 -8.17 -0.28
CA ARG A 65 -5.57 -8.96 0.34
C ARG A 65 -6.89 -8.82 -0.41
N TRP A 66 -7.25 -7.61 -0.82
CA TRP A 66 -8.47 -7.40 -1.58
C TRP A 66 -8.39 -8.06 -2.96
N LEU A 67 -7.27 -7.90 -3.66
CA LEU A 67 -7.01 -8.50 -4.98
C LEU A 67 -7.05 -10.04 -4.97
N GLU A 68 -6.74 -10.69 -3.84
CA GLU A 68 -6.78 -12.16 -3.72
C GLU A 68 -8.16 -12.75 -4.03
N HIS A 69 -9.25 -12.00 -3.78
CA HIS A 69 -10.62 -12.44 -4.06
C HIS A 69 -10.93 -12.58 -5.55
N PHE A 70 -10.06 -12.07 -6.43
CA PHE A 70 -10.23 -12.12 -7.89
C PHE A 70 -9.38 -13.23 -8.54
N GLY A 71 -8.64 -14.01 -7.75
CA GLY A 71 -7.91 -15.19 -8.22
C GLY A 71 -6.63 -14.89 -9.00
N GLU A 72 -6.37 -15.70 -10.03
CA GLU A 72 -5.10 -15.68 -10.77
C GLU A 72 -4.92 -14.43 -11.65
N THR A 73 -6.01 -13.77 -12.05
CA THR A 73 -5.95 -12.56 -12.89
C THR A 73 -5.26 -11.39 -12.17
N THR A 74 -5.18 -11.42 -10.84
CA THR A 74 -4.51 -10.38 -10.03
C THR A 74 -3.20 -10.87 -9.41
N ALA A 75 -2.77 -12.10 -9.71
CA ALA A 75 -1.59 -12.72 -9.07
C ALA A 75 -0.32 -11.89 -9.28
N GLU A 76 -0.10 -11.39 -10.50
CA GLU A 76 1.07 -10.58 -10.84
C GLU A 76 1.11 -9.25 -10.04
N ALA A 77 -0.05 -8.60 -9.90
CA ALA A 77 -0.15 -7.38 -9.11
C ALA A 77 0.17 -7.66 -7.62
N ARG A 78 -0.37 -8.74 -7.07
CA ARG A 78 -0.12 -9.18 -5.68
C ARG A 78 1.36 -9.48 -5.45
N GLU A 79 2.01 -10.20 -6.35
CA GLU A 79 3.44 -10.52 -6.27
C GLU A 79 4.28 -9.24 -6.25
N LYS A 80 4.05 -8.32 -7.19
CA LYS A 80 4.79 -7.06 -7.29
C LYS A 80 4.57 -6.13 -6.10
N LEU A 81 3.36 -6.10 -5.54
CA LEU A 81 3.07 -5.36 -4.31
C LEU A 81 3.79 -5.98 -3.10
N SER A 82 3.88 -7.31 -3.04
CA SER A 82 4.50 -8.01 -1.90
C SER A 82 5.99 -7.71 -1.72
N ILE A 83 6.71 -7.49 -2.83
CA ILE A 83 8.15 -7.19 -2.82
C ILE A 83 8.46 -5.70 -2.66
N LEU A 84 7.45 -4.82 -2.69
CA LEU A 84 7.64 -3.39 -2.54
C LEU A 84 7.87 -3.03 -1.06
N ASP A 85 9.10 -2.64 -0.74
CA ASP A 85 9.47 -2.15 0.59
C ASP A 85 9.00 -0.69 0.78
N PRO A 86 8.04 -0.43 1.69
CA PRO A 86 7.52 0.92 1.90
C PRO A 86 8.51 1.86 2.58
N TYR A 87 9.57 1.36 3.22
CA TYR A 87 10.53 2.20 3.97
C TYR A 87 11.61 2.83 3.09
N LEU A 88 11.65 2.47 1.80
CA LEU A 88 12.56 3.04 0.82
C LEU A 88 12.03 4.29 0.11
N TYR A 89 10.78 4.69 0.38
CA TYR A 89 10.08 5.71 -0.39
C TYR A 89 9.30 6.66 0.53
N SER A 90 9.12 7.91 0.07
CA SER A 90 8.09 8.78 0.63
C SER A 90 6.69 8.24 0.31
N LEU A 91 5.68 8.67 1.07
CA LEU A 91 4.29 8.24 0.82
C LEU A 91 3.77 8.65 -0.57
N THR A 92 4.29 9.74 -1.15
CA THR A 92 3.93 10.17 -2.51
C THR A 92 4.51 9.21 -3.54
N GLU A 93 5.81 8.92 -3.46
CA GLU A 93 6.48 7.98 -4.37
C GLU A 93 5.93 6.57 -4.22
N LEU A 94 5.59 6.17 -2.99
CA LEU A 94 4.97 4.88 -2.71
C LEU A 94 3.61 4.76 -3.41
N ARG A 95 2.77 5.82 -3.35
CA ARG A 95 1.51 5.87 -4.09
C ARG A 95 1.73 5.68 -5.59
N GLU A 96 2.67 6.42 -6.17
CA GLU A 96 2.98 6.36 -7.61
C GLU A 96 3.45 4.96 -8.02
N LYS A 97 4.28 4.31 -7.20
CA LYS A 97 4.72 2.92 -7.44
C LYS A 97 3.59 1.93 -7.36
N ILE A 98 2.71 2.04 -6.37
CA ILE A 98 1.53 1.18 -6.25
C ILE A 98 0.63 1.36 -7.47
N VAL A 99 0.32 2.61 -7.86
CA VAL A 99 -0.47 2.90 -9.07
C VAL A 99 0.17 2.30 -10.32
N ALA A 100 1.48 2.44 -10.48
CA ALA A 100 2.20 1.89 -11.63
C ALA A 100 2.19 0.34 -11.65
N ILE A 101 2.28 -0.32 -10.50
CA ILE A 101 2.16 -1.78 -10.39
C ILE A 101 0.75 -2.21 -10.79
N LEU A 102 -0.27 -1.60 -10.19
CA LEU A 102 -1.67 -1.92 -10.46
C LEU A 102 -2.02 -1.68 -11.94
N GLY A 103 -1.65 -0.53 -12.50
CA GLY A 103 -1.93 -0.21 -13.90
C GLY A 103 -1.21 -1.09 -14.91
N LYS A 104 -0.03 -1.64 -14.59
CA LYS A 104 0.67 -2.56 -15.51
C LYS A 104 0.16 -3.99 -15.42
N SER A 105 -0.24 -4.43 -14.23
CA SER A 105 -0.59 -5.82 -13.96
C SER A 105 -2.09 -6.10 -14.04
N LEU A 106 -2.93 -5.05 -14.11
CA LEU A 106 -4.40 -5.18 -14.19
C LEU A 106 -4.98 -4.63 -15.50
N VAL A 107 -4.13 -4.18 -16.44
CA VAL A 107 -4.58 -3.84 -17.80
C VAL A 107 -4.54 -5.10 -18.66
N ILE A 108 -5.70 -5.49 -19.16
CA ILE A 108 -5.83 -6.54 -20.17
C ILE A 108 -5.26 -5.99 -21.49
N GLU A 109 -4.15 -6.57 -21.99
CA GLU A 109 -3.72 -6.36 -23.37
C GLU A 109 -4.81 -6.90 -24.30
N GLY A 110 -5.70 -6.02 -24.80
CA GLY A 110 -6.75 -6.45 -25.70
C GLY A 110 -7.94 -5.50 -25.85
N VAL A 111 -7.69 -4.20 -26.08
CA VAL A 111 -8.68 -3.37 -26.80
C VAL A 111 -7.91 -2.46 -27.77
N GLU A 112 -7.67 -2.95 -28.99
CA GLU A 112 -7.54 -2.06 -30.14
C GLU A 112 -8.83 -1.22 -30.18
N ARG A 113 -8.68 0.10 -30.02
CA ARG A 113 -9.75 1.03 -30.35
C ARG A 113 -9.93 0.94 -31.87
N LEU A 114 -11.05 0.37 -32.30
CA LEU A 114 -11.59 0.57 -33.65
C LEU A 114 -11.79 2.06 -33.94
#